data_AF-A0AAW1NLK2-F1
#
_entry.id   AF-A0AAW1NLK2-F1
#
_cell.length_a   1.000
_cell.length_b   1.000
_cell.length_c   1.000
_cell.angle_alpha   90.00
_cell.angle_beta   90.00
_cell.angle_gamma   90.00
#
_symmetry.space_group_name_H-M   'P 1'
#
loop_
_entity.id
_entity.type
_entity.pdbx_description
1 polymer ?
#
loop_
_entity_poly.entity_id
_entity_poly.type
_entity_poly.pdbx_seq_one_letter_code
_entity_poly.pdbx_strand_id
1 'polypeptide(L)'
;MPTLEEILSQTEGPRRELLEQALAATTDLLSRDERQSLLKQTLDETIADLRKRRDSLPDSRHATGAGAFTQLDNVLLPLMKLQRCLDMDDVLGPYPSDQDAFDELISDVKPEDLPRRISEALQIIYLDQMETRANPVNGIVFNTRDVKLCVLVTLPVSARGRSVAAHFILDTGAPRTYIALSVLEALELPEISMYSEAVRLNGVKMTMGVSDTEKVSHDGGRTMQPSLYVGLNILGMDFLDSAEVKLEIDMQTMRVAMTSPRFPGTN
;
A
#
# COMPACT_ATOMS: atom_id res chain seq x y z
N MET A 1 -17.98 -13.87 9.27
CA MET A 1 -17.74 -12.44 9.01
C MET A 1 -19.08 -11.74 8.86
N PRO A 2 -19.33 -10.63 9.57
CA PRO A 2 -20.56 -9.86 9.45
C PRO A 2 -20.69 -9.20 8.07
N THR A 3 -21.92 -8.90 7.69
CA THR A 3 -22.25 -8.09 6.50
C THR A 3 -21.94 -6.61 6.73
N LEU A 4 -21.77 -5.84 5.65
CA LEU A 4 -21.54 -4.39 5.78
C LEU A 4 -22.71 -3.70 6.49
N GLU A 5 -23.96 -4.12 6.24
CA GLU A 5 -25.15 -3.60 6.92
C GLU A 5 -25.12 -3.91 8.43
N GLU A 6 -24.75 -5.14 8.81
CA GLU A 6 -24.58 -5.51 10.21
C GLU A 6 -23.48 -4.67 10.87
N ILE A 7 -22.32 -4.50 10.23
CA ILE A 7 -21.23 -3.66 10.74
C ILE A 7 -21.70 -2.22 10.93
N LEU A 8 -22.38 -1.63 9.95
CA LEU A 8 -22.90 -0.25 10.03
C LEU A 8 -23.87 -0.05 11.21
N SER A 9 -24.66 -1.07 11.51
CA SER A 9 -25.64 -1.04 12.60
C SER A 9 -25.03 -1.31 13.99
N GLN A 10 -23.93 -2.05 14.05
CA GLN A 10 -23.34 -2.58 15.29
C GLN A 10 -22.05 -1.86 15.72
N THR A 11 -21.42 -1.08 14.85
CA THR A 11 -20.18 -0.35 15.16
C THR A 11 -20.39 1.15 15.29
N GLU A 12 -19.65 1.75 16.23
CA GLU A 12 -19.58 3.20 16.45
C GLU A 12 -18.13 3.70 16.30
N GLY A 13 -17.99 5.03 16.22
CA GLY A 13 -16.67 5.68 16.20
C GLY A 13 -15.85 5.37 14.94
N PRO A 14 -14.51 5.21 15.05
CA PRO A 14 -13.60 5.15 13.90
C PRO A 14 -13.92 4.03 12.89
N ARG A 15 -14.48 2.91 13.33
CA ARG A 15 -14.84 1.77 12.45
C ARG A 15 -16.02 2.10 11.55
N ARG A 16 -17.02 2.77 12.12
CA ARG A 16 -18.18 3.25 11.36
C ARG A 16 -17.75 4.31 10.33
N GLU A 17 -16.85 5.21 10.72
CA GLU A 17 -16.31 6.22 9.80
C GLU A 17 -15.59 5.59 8.59
N LEU A 18 -14.81 4.53 8.79
CA LEU A 18 -14.15 3.81 7.69
C LEU A 18 -15.17 3.20 6.72
N LEU A 19 -16.24 2.59 7.25
CA LEU A 19 -17.30 2.02 6.41
C LEU A 19 -18.08 3.11 5.67
N GLU A 20 -18.46 4.18 6.35
CA GLU A 20 -19.15 5.33 5.72
C GLU A 20 -18.28 5.98 4.64
N GLN A 21 -16.96 6.07 4.85
CA GLN A 21 -16.01 6.52 3.82
C GLN A 21 -16.01 5.61 2.60
N ALA A 22 -15.92 4.29 2.79
CA ALA A 22 -15.98 3.33 1.68
C ALA A 22 -17.30 3.47 0.91
N LEU A 23 -18.43 3.52 1.61
CA LEU A 23 -19.75 3.65 1.00
C LEU A 23 -19.92 4.99 0.26
N ALA A 24 -19.39 6.08 0.80
CA ALA A 24 -19.40 7.37 0.10
C ALA A 24 -18.65 7.27 -1.24
N ALA A 25 -17.46 6.67 -1.24
CA ALA A 25 -16.65 6.47 -2.45
C ALA A 25 -17.32 5.55 -3.50
N THR A 26 -18.24 4.66 -3.10
CA THR A 26 -19.01 3.86 -4.06
C THR A 26 -20.03 4.67 -4.88
N THR A 27 -20.42 5.87 -4.42
CA THR A 27 -21.52 6.65 -5.03
C THR A 27 -21.24 7.03 -6.48
N ASP A 28 -19.97 7.32 -6.79
CA ASP A 28 -19.54 7.73 -8.13
C ASP A 28 -19.13 6.55 -9.01
N LEU A 29 -19.11 5.33 -8.45
CA LEU A 29 -18.57 4.14 -9.08
C LEU A 29 -19.63 3.07 -9.37
N LEU A 30 -20.64 2.96 -8.51
CA LEU A 30 -21.62 1.88 -8.50
C LEU A 30 -23.04 2.43 -8.60
N SER A 31 -23.88 1.73 -9.37
CA SER A 31 -25.31 1.99 -9.39
C SER A 31 -25.93 1.81 -8.01
N ARG A 32 -27.13 2.36 -7.81
CA ARG A 32 -27.87 2.21 -6.55
C ARG A 32 -28.10 0.74 -6.19
N ASP A 33 -28.40 -0.09 -7.19
CA ASP A 33 -28.68 -1.52 -6.98
C ASP A 33 -27.40 -2.29 -6.63
N GLU A 34 -26.28 -1.99 -7.29
CA GLU A 34 -24.97 -2.54 -6.92
C GLU A 34 -24.59 -2.16 -5.48
N ARG A 35 -24.80 -0.91 -5.07
CA ARG A 35 -24.54 -0.47 -3.69
C ARG A 35 -25.41 -1.19 -2.66
N GLN A 36 -26.69 -1.39 -2.96
CA GLN A 36 -27.57 -2.18 -2.10
C GLN A 36 -27.18 -3.65 -2.04
N SER A 37 -26.65 -4.20 -3.14
CA SER A 37 -26.11 -5.56 -3.16
C SER A 37 -24.86 -5.67 -2.29
N LEU A 38 -23.94 -4.70 -2.36
CA LEU A 38 -22.74 -4.67 -1.53
C LEU A 38 -23.05 -4.65 -0.03
N LEU A 39 -24.05 -3.86 0.38
CA LEU A 39 -24.43 -3.78 1.80
C LEU A 39 -24.83 -5.14 2.41
N LYS A 40 -25.34 -6.05 1.57
CA LYS A 40 -25.79 -7.39 1.96
C LYS A 40 -24.68 -8.45 1.91
N GLN A 41 -23.53 -8.13 1.35
CA GLN A 41 -22.38 -9.03 1.31
C GLN A 41 -21.61 -8.94 2.63
N THR A 42 -20.88 -10.02 2.95
CA THR A 42 -19.86 -9.99 3.99
C THR A 42 -18.71 -9.06 3.60
N LEU A 43 -17.99 -8.53 4.59
CA LEU A 43 -16.83 -7.68 4.35
C LEU A 43 -15.80 -8.34 3.42
N ASP A 44 -15.51 -9.63 3.64
CA ASP A 44 -14.58 -10.42 2.84
C ASP A 44 -15.03 -10.55 1.38
N GLU A 45 -16.32 -10.87 1.17
CA GLU A 45 -16.90 -10.99 -0.18
C GLU A 45 -16.83 -9.66 -0.92
N THR A 46 -17.18 -8.55 -0.27
CA THR A 46 -17.08 -7.22 -0.88
C THR A 46 -15.64 -6.89 -1.27
N ILE A 47 -14.67 -7.12 -0.38
CA ILE A 47 -13.26 -6.86 -0.68
C ILE A 47 -12.79 -7.73 -1.86
N ALA A 48 -13.14 -9.02 -1.87
CA ALA A 48 -12.77 -9.95 -2.95
C ALA A 48 -13.37 -9.52 -4.31
N ASP A 49 -14.65 -9.17 -4.35
CA ASP A 49 -15.34 -8.73 -5.57
C ASP A 49 -14.76 -7.42 -6.12
N LEU A 50 -14.52 -6.44 -5.24
CA LEU A 50 -13.93 -5.15 -5.64
C LEU A 50 -12.48 -5.30 -6.11
N ARG A 51 -11.69 -6.18 -5.48
CA ARG A 51 -10.33 -6.52 -5.94
C ARG A 51 -10.36 -7.14 -7.32
N LYS A 52 -11.22 -8.12 -7.55
CA LYS A 52 -11.39 -8.77 -8.86
C LYS A 52 -11.76 -7.75 -9.94
N ARG A 53 -12.67 -6.81 -9.62
CA ARG A 53 -13.04 -5.71 -10.52
C ARG A 53 -11.84 -4.80 -10.80
N ARG A 54 -11.08 -4.41 -9.77
CA ARG A 54 -9.88 -3.57 -9.88
C ARG A 54 -8.82 -4.21 -10.77
N ASP A 55 -8.53 -5.50 -10.55
CA ASP A 55 -7.48 -6.24 -11.26
C ASP A 55 -7.84 -6.46 -12.74
N SER A 56 -9.13 -6.38 -13.10
CA SER A 56 -9.60 -6.48 -14.49
C SER A 56 -9.46 -5.18 -15.30
N LEU A 57 -9.10 -4.05 -14.67
CA LEU A 57 -9.01 -2.76 -15.35
C LEU A 57 -7.73 -2.63 -16.21
N PRO A 58 -7.82 -2.04 -17.42
CA PRO A 58 -6.68 -1.86 -18.32
C PRO A 58 -5.63 -0.88 -17.79
N ASP A 59 -4.40 -0.97 -18.28
CA ASP A 59 -3.24 -0.19 -17.81
C ASP A 59 -3.13 1.23 -18.37
N SER A 60 -3.81 1.54 -19.47
CA SER A 60 -3.62 2.80 -20.18
C SER A 60 -4.75 3.79 -19.98
N ARG A 61 -4.37 5.07 -19.84
CA ARG A 61 -5.27 6.25 -19.81
C ARG A 61 -6.16 6.42 -21.05
N HIS A 62 -5.92 5.67 -22.13
CA HIS A 62 -6.59 5.88 -23.43
C HIS A 62 -7.87 5.06 -23.63
N ALA A 63 -8.17 4.12 -22.72
CA ALA A 63 -9.47 3.46 -22.68
C ALA A 63 -10.29 4.07 -21.54
N THR A 64 -10.97 5.20 -21.80
CA THR A 64 -12.10 5.74 -21.01
C THR A 64 -12.19 5.23 -19.56
N GLY A 65 -11.30 5.69 -18.68
CA GLY A 65 -11.21 5.10 -17.33
C GLY A 65 -10.12 5.63 -16.41
N ALA A 66 -9.50 6.77 -16.72
CA ALA A 66 -8.57 7.45 -15.82
C ALA A 66 -9.35 7.96 -14.59
N GLY A 67 -9.51 7.09 -13.60
CA GLY A 67 -10.33 7.34 -12.42
C GLY A 67 -10.85 6.05 -11.79
N ALA A 68 -11.20 5.03 -12.58
CA ALA A 68 -11.87 3.83 -12.06
C ALA A 68 -10.97 2.99 -11.13
N PHE A 69 -9.66 2.91 -11.43
CA PHE A 69 -8.70 2.18 -10.59
C PHE A 69 -8.54 2.86 -9.23
N THR A 70 -8.23 4.16 -9.23
CA THR A 70 -8.12 4.98 -8.01
C THR A 70 -9.44 5.04 -7.23
N GLN A 71 -10.58 5.13 -7.92
CA GLN A 71 -11.91 5.11 -7.30
C GLN A 71 -12.19 3.78 -6.59
N LEU A 72 -11.78 2.65 -7.18
CA LEU A 72 -11.88 1.34 -6.52
C LEU A 72 -10.96 1.28 -5.29
N ASP A 73 -9.73 1.79 -5.37
CA ASP A 73 -8.83 1.83 -4.22
C ASP A 73 -9.38 2.72 -3.08
N ASN A 74 -10.08 3.81 -3.40
CA ASN A 74 -10.75 4.66 -2.41
C ASN A 74 -11.90 3.95 -1.67
N VAL A 75 -12.48 2.89 -2.25
CA VAL A 75 -13.45 2.02 -1.58
C VAL A 75 -12.73 0.88 -0.84
N LEU A 76 -11.75 0.24 -1.49
CA LEU A 76 -11.07 -0.94 -0.97
C LEU A 76 -10.25 -0.64 0.29
N LEU A 77 -9.55 0.49 0.35
CA LEU A 77 -8.61 0.78 1.43
C LEU A 77 -9.29 1.00 2.78
N PRO A 78 -10.39 1.77 2.89
CA PRO A 78 -11.13 1.84 4.15
C PRO A 78 -11.72 0.48 4.57
N LEU A 79 -12.20 -0.34 3.62
CA LEU A 79 -12.72 -1.68 3.91
C LEU A 79 -11.62 -2.63 4.43
N MET A 80 -10.43 -2.60 3.82
CA MET A 80 -9.29 -3.40 4.29
C MET A 80 -8.80 -2.97 5.68
N LYS A 81 -8.83 -1.67 5.97
CA LYS A 81 -8.55 -1.17 7.33
C LYS A 81 -9.58 -1.70 8.33
N LEU A 82 -10.86 -1.63 7.97
CA LEU A 82 -11.96 -2.12 8.80
C LEU A 82 -11.82 -3.62 9.06
N GLN A 83 -11.52 -4.41 8.03
CA GLN A 83 -11.30 -5.86 8.13
C GLN A 83 -10.20 -6.16 9.15
N ARG A 84 -9.06 -5.46 9.07
CA ARG A 84 -7.99 -5.61 10.06
C ARG A 84 -8.42 -5.24 11.47
N CYS A 85 -9.20 -4.17 11.64
CA CYS A 85 -9.69 -3.82 12.97
C CYS A 85 -10.57 -4.93 13.57
N LEU A 86 -11.37 -5.62 12.74
CA LEU A 86 -12.20 -6.74 13.17
C LEU A 86 -11.36 -7.99 13.44
N ASP A 87 -10.42 -8.33 12.55
CA ASP A 87 -9.53 -9.48 12.71
C ASP A 87 -8.63 -9.34 13.95
N MET A 88 -8.14 -8.12 14.23
CA MET A 88 -7.29 -7.85 15.38
C MET A 88 -8.04 -7.93 16.71
N ASP A 89 -9.32 -7.54 16.73
CA ASP A 89 -10.17 -7.73 17.91
C ASP A 89 -10.36 -9.21 18.24
N ASP A 90 -10.52 -10.04 17.20
CA ASP A 90 -10.67 -11.49 17.36
C ASP A 90 -9.38 -12.15 17.91
N VAL A 91 -8.21 -11.58 17.61
CA VAL A 91 -6.90 -12.14 18.01
C VAL A 91 -6.37 -11.56 19.32
N LEU A 92 -6.47 -10.25 19.53
CA LEU A 92 -5.83 -9.53 20.65
C LEU A 92 -6.82 -8.85 21.61
N GLY A 93 -8.13 -8.88 21.33
CA GLY A 93 -9.11 -8.04 22.02
C GLY A 93 -9.08 -6.58 21.53
N PRO A 94 -9.91 -5.68 22.10
CA PRO A 94 -10.01 -4.29 21.64
C PRO A 94 -8.67 -3.57 21.79
N TYR A 95 -8.01 -3.34 20.65
CA TYR A 95 -6.74 -2.61 20.58
C TYR A 95 -7.00 -1.12 20.86
N PRO A 96 -6.15 -0.42 21.65
CA PRO A 96 -6.33 1.00 21.91
C PRO A 96 -6.35 1.76 20.58
N SER A 97 -7.47 2.43 20.33
CA SER A 97 -7.75 3.22 19.12
C SER A 97 -7.05 4.58 19.12
N ASP A 98 -5.92 4.69 19.84
CA ASP A 98 -5.24 5.95 20.00
C ASP A 98 -4.59 6.31 18.65
N GLN A 99 -5.22 7.28 17.98
CA GLN A 99 -4.75 7.91 16.75
C GLN A 99 -3.36 8.55 16.90
N ASP A 100 -2.82 8.60 18.12
CA ASP A 100 -1.54 9.21 18.48
C ASP A 100 -0.42 8.19 18.75
N ALA A 101 -0.67 6.88 18.64
CA ALA A 101 0.34 5.84 18.93
C ALA A 101 1.11 5.34 17.69
N PHE A 102 1.06 6.06 16.57
CA PHE A 102 1.78 5.70 15.36
C PHE A 102 3.06 6.53 15.16
N ASP A 103 4.12 5.80 14.82
CA ASP A 103 5.35 6.26 14.16
C ASP A 103 6.61 6.55 14.99
N GLU A 104 6.82 5.83 16.10
CA GLU A 104 8.18 5.72 16.66
C GLU A 104 9.04 4.69 15.90
N LEU A 105 8.47 3.71 15.18
CA LEU A 105 9.25 2.58 14.65
C LEU A 105 10.16 2.90 13.44
N ILE A 106 9.89 3.98 12.70
CA ILE A 106 10.57 4.28 11.42
C ILE A 106 11.46 5.53 11.50
N SER A 107 11.45 6.24 12.64
CA SER A 107 12.15 7.53 12.86
C SER A 107 13.65 7.55 12.55
N ASP A 108 14.30 6.39 12.58
CA ASP A 108 15.76 6.31 12.55
C ASP A 108 16.33 6.11 11.14
N VAL A 109 15.48 5.80 10.16
CA VAL A 109 15.89 5.71 8.76
C VAL A 109 15.66 7.07 8.11
N LYS A 110 16.72 7.66 7.57
CA LYS A 110 16.65 8.95 6.88
C LYS A 110 16.63 8.77 5.37
N PRO A 111 16.04 9.70 4.61
CA PRO A 111 16.09 9.67 3.14
C PRO A 111 17.51 9.51 2.59
N GLU A 112 18.51 10.13 3.25
CA GLU A 112 19.92 10.00 2.84
C GLU A 112 20.50 8.58 3.02
N ASP A 113 19.89 7.75 3.86
CA ASP A 113 20.33 6.37 4.07
C ASP A 113 19.99 5.48 2.88
N LEU A 114 18.90 5.78 2.15
CA LEU A 114 18.46 5.01 0.97
C LEU A 114 19.57 4.85 -0.07
N PRO A 115 20.15 5.92 -0.65
CA PRO A 115 21.17 5.79 -1.68
C PRO A 115 22.51 5.25 -1.20
N ARG A 116 22.80 5.29 0.11
CA ARG A 116 24.12 4.94 0.66
C ARG A 116 24.09 3.68 1.50
N ARG A 117 23.72 3.80 2.78
CA ARG A 117 23.79 2.70 3.75
C ARG A 117 22.90 1.53 3.37
N ILE A 118 21.71 1.81 2.87
CA ILE A 118 20.74 0.80 2.49
C ILE A 118 21.15 0.16 1.14
N SER A 119 21.56 0.96 0.15
CA SER A 119 22.15 0.42 -1.09
C SER A 119 23.33 -0.52 -0.82
N GLU A 120 24.25 -0.13 0.07
CA GLU A 120 25.41 -0.94 0.45
C GLU A 120 24.98 -2.27 1.11
N ALA A 121 24.02 -2.22 2.04
CA ALA A 121 23.55 -3.40 2.75
C ALA A 121 22.75 -4.37 1.85
N LEU A 122 21.95 -3.84 0.92
CA LEU A 122 21.17 -4.62 -0.05
C LEU A 122 21.98 -5.01 -1.30
N GLN A 123 23.18 -4.45 -1.47
CA GLN A 123 24.04 -4.61 -2.65
C GLN A 123 23.33 -4.24 -3.97
N ILE A 124 22.46 -3.23 -3.93
CA ILE A 124 21.72 -2.73 -5.09
C ILE A 124 21.77 -1.20 -5.05
N ILE A 125 22.08 -0.57 -6.19
CA ILE A 125 22.16 0.88 -6.29
C ILE A 125 20.75 1.48 -6.35
N TYR A 126 20.43 2.36 -5.41
CA TYR A 126 19.16 3.10 -5.41
C TYR A 126 18.98 3.94 -6.69
N LEU A 127 17.77 3.91 -7.26
CA LEU A 127 17.34 4.56 -8.50
C LEU A 127 18.06 4.10 -9.78
N ASP A 128 18.91 3.08 -9.70
CA ASP A 128 19.50 2.49 -10.90
C ASP A 128 18.45 1.71 -11.70
N GLN A 129 18.70 1.53 -13.00
CA GLN A 129 17.79 0.79 -13.87
C GLN A 129 17.67 -0.65 -13.38
N MET A 130 16.42 -1.12 -13.19
CA MET A 130 16.17 -2.43 -12.63
C MET A 130 15.03 -3.14 -13.36
N GLU A 131 15.28 -4.35 -13.84
CA GLU A 131 14.22 -5.24 -14.35
C GLU A 131 13.39 -5.84 -13.21
N THR A 132 12.19 -6.34 -13.51
CA THR A 132 11.35 -7.05 -12.54
C THR A 132 12.12 -8.19 -11.89
N ARG A 133 12.05 -8.29 -10.56
CA ARG A 133 12.74 -9.34 -9.81
C ARG A 133 11.95 -10.64 -9.87
N ALA A 134 12.68 -11.72 -10.13
CA ALA A 134 12.19 -13.08 -9.96
C ALA A 134 11.88 -13.37 -8.47
N ASN A 135 10.94 -14.28 -8.26
CA ASN A 135 10.57 -14.79 -6.94
C ASN A 135 11.61 -15.84 -6.46
N PRO A 136 12.15 -15.78 -5.22
CA PRO A 136 11.93 -14.79 -4.15
C PRO A 136 12.69 -13.47 -4.34
N VAL A 137 12.08 -12.38 -3.87
CA VAL A 137 12.75 -11.10 -3.68
C VAL A 137 13.52 -11.12 -2.36
N ASN A 138 14.84 -11.02 -2.45
CA ASN A 138 15.71 -10.95 -1.27
C ASN A 138 15.72 -9.54 -0.66
N GLY A 139 15.68 -9.49 0.66
CA GLY A 139 15.83 -8.29 1.50
C GLY A 139 16.67 -8.57 2.74
N ILE A 140 16.67 -7.62 3.66
CA ILE A 140 17.45 -7.67 4.91
C ILE A 140 16.62 -7.18 6.10
N VAL A 141 17.02 -7.62 7.30
CA VAL A 141 16.68 -6.94 8.54
C VAL A 141 17.76 -5.89 8.79
N PHE A 142 17.40 -4.62 8.67
CA PHE A 142 18.29 -3.49 8.86
C PHE A 142 18.19 -3.00 10.30
N ASN A 143 19.33 -2.96 10.98
CA ASN A 143 19.43 -2.41 12.32
C ASN A 143 19.70 -0.91 12.23
N THR A 144 18.80 -0.10 12.79
CA THR A 144 19.05 1.33 12.94
C THR A 144 20.08 1.56 14.04
N ARG A 145 20.62 2.78 14.18
CA ARG A 145 21.72 3.02 15.13
C ARG A 145 21.32 2.74 16.59
N ASP A 146 20.02 2.72 16.89
CA ASP A 146 19.49 2.57 18.23
C ASP A 146 18.22 1.66 18.23
N VAL A 147 18.43 0.35 18.41
CA VAL A 147 17.44 -0.66 18.88
C VAL A 147 16.32 -1.07 17.92
N LYS A 148 15.98 -0.30 16.88
CA LYS A 148 14.86 -0.63 15.98
C LYS A 148 15.33 -1.45 14.77
N LEU A 149 14.58 -2.53 14.50
CA LEU A 149 14.79 -3.39 13.35
C LEU A 149 13.75 -3.08 12.29
N CYS A 150 14.22 -2.75 11.08
CA CYS A 150 13.37 -2.52 9.93
C CYS A 150 13.58 -3.62 8.90
N VAL A 151 12.51 -4.15 8.33
CA VAL A 151 12.62 -5.05 7.17
C VAL A 151 12.74 -4.18 5.92
N LEU A 152 13.82 -4.37 5.16
CA LEU A 152 14.08 -3.66 3.91
C LEU A 152 14.09 -4.61 2.73
N VAL A 153 13.43 -4.21 1.64
CA VAL A 153 13.45 -4.92 0.36
C VAL A 153 13.69 -3.94 -0.78
N THR A 154 14.36 -4.40 -1.85
CA THR A 154 14.45 -3.63 -3.10
C THR A 154 13.48 -4.18 -4.11
N LEU A 155 12.62 -3.31 -4.63
CA LEU A 155 11.68 -3.62 -5.70
C LEU A 155 11.83 -2.60 -6.84
N PRO A 156 11.68 -3.04 -8.09
CA PRO A 156 11.64 -2.14 -9.22
C PRO A 156 10.29 -1.42 -9.26
N VAL A 157 10.33 -0.10 -9.35
CA VAL A 157 9.17 0.75 -9.59
C VAL A 157 9.19 1.12 -11.06
N SER A 158 8.11 0.81 -11.77
CA SER A 158 8.04 1.00 -13.21
C SER A 158 6.81 1.78 -13.65
N ALA A 159 7.04 2.68 -14.60
CA ALA A 159 6.01 3.50 -15.24
C ALA A 159 6.55 3.98 -16.60
N ARG A 160 5.65 4.13 -17.59
CA ARG A 160 5.97 4.67 -18.93
C ARG A 160 7.20 4.02 -19.60
N GLY A 161 7.40 2.71 -19.39
CA GLY A 161 8.51 1.96 -19.97
C GLY A 161 9.86 2.15 -19.28
N ARG A 162 9.92 2.92 -18.18
CA ARG A 162 11.10 3.04 -17.31
C ARG A 162 10.90 2.22 -16.04
N SER A 163 11.99 1.76 -15.47
CA SER A 163 11.99 0.95 -14.25
C SER A 163 13.25 1.22 -13.45
N VAL A 164 13.08 1.63 -12.19
CA VAL A 164 14.18 2.01 -11.29
C VAL A 164 14.11 1.22 -9.99
N ALA A 165 15.25 0.90 -9.40
CA ALA A 165 15.34 0.24 -8.10
C ALA A 165 14.93 1.21 -6.98
N ALA A 166 13.92 0.85 -6.19
CA ALA A 166 13.60 1.57 -4.96
C ALA A 166 13.70 0.65 -3.74
N HIS A 167 14.33 1.15 -2.67
CA HIS A 167 14.41 0.47 -1.39
C HIS A 167 13.20 0.85 -0.55
N PHE A 168 12.46 -0.15 -0.11
CA PHE A 168 11.26 0.01 0.69
C PHE A 168 11.48 -0.49 2.11
N ILE A 169 10.93 0.28 3.06
CA ILE A 169 10.69 -0.14 4.42
C ILE A 169 9.35 -0.87 4.46
N LEU A 170 9.35 -2.13 4.91
CA LEU A 170 8.10 -2.88 5.07
C LEU A 170 7.43 -2.43 6.36
N ASP A 171 6.20 -1.93 6.25
CA ASP A 171 5.41 -1.47 7.39
C ASP A 171 4.00 -2.05 7.31
N THR A 172 3.72 -3.02 8.17
CA THR A 172 2.40 -3.64 8.29
C THR A 172 1.37 -2.73 8.99
N GLY A 173 1.84 -1.69 9.68
CA GLY A 173 1.01 -0.65 10.26
C GLY A 173 0.59 0.39 9.23
N ALA A 174 1.38 0.60 8.17
CA ALA A 174 1.04 1.49 7.07
C ALA A 174 -0.09 0.89 6.22
N PRO A 175 -1.27 1.53 6.13
CA PRO A 175 -2.36 1.02 5.32
C PRO A 175 -2.16 1.22 3.81
N ARG A 176 -1.29 2.17 3.43
CA ARG A 176 -0.98 2.54 2.06
C ARG A 176 0.51 2.45 1.81
N THR A 177 0.88 2.14 0.58
CA THR A 177 2.26 2.19 0.10
C THR A 177 2.59 3.60 -0.35
N TYR A 178 3.75 4.09 0.06
CA TYR A 178 4.23 5.43 -0.26
C TYR A 178 5.56 5.36 -1.00
N ILE A 179 5.78 6.30 -1.92
CA ILE A 179 7.07 6.46 -2.60
C ILE A 179 7.58 7.89 -2.47
N ALA A 180 8.91 7.98 -2.41
CA ALA A 180 9.63 9.23 -2.36
C ALA A 180 9.53 9.98 -3.69
N LEU A 181 9.52 11.31 -3.60
CA LEU A 181 9.53 12.20 -4.76
C LEU A 181 10.72 11.89 -5.70
N SER A 182 11.87 11.51 -5.13
CA SER A 182 13.06 11.10 -5.90
C SER A 182 12.83 9.92 -6.85
N VAL A 183 11.92 8.99 -6.50
CA VAL A 183 11.54 7.88 -7.39
C VAL A 183 10.72 8.38 -8.57
N LEU A 184 9.79 9.31 -8.33
CA LEU A 184 8.99 9.92 -9.39
C LEU A 184 9.84 10.72 -10.36
N GLU A 185 10.78 11.51 -9.82
CA GLU A 185 11.72 12.30 -10.60
C GLU A 185 12.56 11.40 -11.50
N ALA A 186 13.07 10.28 -10.97
CA ALA A 186 13.83 9.30 -11.74
C ALA A 186 12.98 8.63 -12.85
N LEU A 187 11.67 8.47 -12.62
CA LEU A 187 10.72 7.95 -13.61
C LEU A 187 10.19 9.01 -14.58
N GLU A 188 10.61 10.27 -14.46
CA GLU A 188 10.08 11.42 -15.21
C GLU A 188 8.55 11.54 -15.12
N LEU A 189 8.00 11.22 -13.96
CA LEU A 189 6.57 11.35 -13.69
C LEU A 189 6.28 12.70 -13.02
N PRO A 190 5.37 13.51 -13.59
CA PRO A 190 4.90 14.70 -12.88
C PRO A 190 4.11 14.25 -11.65
N GLU A 191 4.34 14.91 -10.52
CA GLU A 191 3.80 14.55 -9.21
C GLU A 191 2.25 14.39 -9.17
N ILE A 192 1.54 15.17 -9.99
CA ILE A 192 0.07 15.16 -10.13
C ILE A 192 -0.44 13.87 -10.81
N SER A 193 0.44 13.06 -11.40
CA SER A 193 0.05 11.85 -12.14
C SER A 193 -0.23 10.61 -11.28
N MET A 194 0.18 10.57 -10.00
CA MET A 194 -0.01 9.36 -9.17
C MET A 194 -1.48 8.99 -8.90
N TYR A 195 -2.39 9.96 -8.94
CA TYR A 195 -3.83 9.68 -8.80
C TYR A 195 -4.47 9.13 -10.07
N SER A 196 -3.73 9.02 -11.18
CA SER A 196 -4.30 8.77 -12.51
C SER A 196 -3.37 7.99 -13.46
N GLU A 197 -2.20 7.56 -13.01
CA GLU A 197 -1.31 6.64 -13.73
C GLU A 197 -1.04 5.41 -12.88
N ALA A 198 -1.25 4.25 -13.48
CA ALA A 198 -0.92 2.98 -12.87
C ALA A 198 0.62 2.84 -12.80
N VAL A 199 1.15 2.90 -11.59
CA VAL A 199 2.54 2.52 -11.32
C VAL A 199 2.58 1.02 -11.07
N ARG A 200 3.67 0.38 -11.49
CA ARG A 200 3.89 -1.04 -11.25
C ARG A 200 5.04 -1.24 -10.29
N LEU A 201 4.75 -1.86 -9.15
CA LEU A 201 5.74 -2.27 -8.18
C LEU A 201 6.05 -3.76 -8.37
N ASN A 202 7.26 -4.07 -8.82
CA ASN A 202 7.68 -5.42 -9.21
C ASN A 202 6.71 -6.13 -10.15
N GLY A 203 6.17 -5.39 -11.12
CA GLY A 203 5.17 -5.90 -12.07
C GLY A 203 3.73 -5.91 -11.56
N VAL A 204 3.49 -5.73 -10.26
CA VAL A 204 2.13 -5.62 -9.69
C VAL A 204 1.63 -4.19 -9.83
N LYS A 205 0.44 -4.03 -10.41
CA LYS A 205 -0.21 -2.75 -10.65
C LYS A 205 -0.82 -2.20 -9.35
N MET A 206 -0.55 -0.94 -9.03
CA MET A 206 -1.11 -0.31 -7.84
C MET A 206 -1.16 1.23 -7.94
N THR A 207 -1.95 1.84 -7.06
CA THR A 207 -1.86 3.27 -6.75
C THR A 207 -0.93 3.45 -5.55
N MET A 208 -0.08 4.48 -5.58
CA MET A 208 0.87 4.80 -4.51
C MET A 208 0.61 6.21 -3.97
N GLY A 209 0.85 6.41 -2.68
CA GLY A 209 0.93 7.73 -2.08
C GLY A 209 2.29 8.39 -2.31
N VAL A 210 2.34 9.72 -2.24
CA VAL A 210 3.60 10.48 -2.25
C VAL A 210 4.04 10.74 -0.81
N SER A 211 5.30 10.44 -0.50
CA SER A 211 5.86 10.61 0.83
C SER A 211 6.43 12.03 1.03
N ASP A 212 5.56 13.06 1.04
CA ASP A 212 5.91 14.47 1.18
C ASP A 212 5.05 15.15 2.28
N THR A 213 5.68 15.95 3.15
CA THR A 213 5.02 16.68 4.24
C THR A 213 4.28 17.94 3.80
N GLU A 214 4.67 18.56 2.69
CA GLU A 214 4.07 19.83 2.27
C GLU A 214 2.80 19.63 1.43
N LYS A 215 2.49 18.38 1.08
CA LYS A 215 1.45 18.04 0.13
C LYS A 215 0.37 17.22 0.81
N VAL A 216 -0.79 17.86 0.91
CA VAL A 216 -2.05 17.18 1.16
C VAL A 216 -2.24 16.13 0.09
N SER A 217 -2.29 14.86 0.47
CA SER A 217 -2.84 13.83 -0.42
C SER A 217 -4.36 13.87 -0.35
N HIS A 218 -5.04 13.69 -1.47
CA HIS A 218 -6.50 13.68 -1.53
C HIS A 218 -6.98 12.24 -1.68
N ASP A 219 -7.64 11.72 -0.64
CA ASP A 219 -8.27 10.41 -0.62
C ASP A 219 -9.79 10.59 -0.54
N GLY A 220 -10.51 10.30 -1.63
CA GLY A 220 -11.98 10.24 -1.62
C GLY A 220 -12.70 11.49 -1.09
N GLY A 221 -12.10 12.69 -1.18
CA GLY A 221 -12.70 13.94 -0.72
C GLY A 221 -12.26 14.44 0.66
N ARG A 222 -11.32 13.76 1.35
CA ARG A 222 -10.63 14.32 2.53
C ARG A 222 -9.19 14.73 2.18
N THR A 223 -8.80 15.90 2.70
CA THR A 223 -7.41 16.36 2.86
C THR A 223 -6.71 15.39 3.81
N MET A 224 -5.86 14.48 3.31
CA MET A 224 -5.00 13.68 4.19
C MET A 224 -3.99 14.60 4.86
N GLN A 225 -3.72 14.31 6.13
CA GLN A 225 -2.58 14.89 6.82
C GLN A 225 -1.29 14.56 6.06
N PRO A 226 -0.28 15.46 6.11
CA PRO A 226 1.07 15.24 5.61
C PRO A 226 1.56 13.80 5.86
N SER A 227 2.21 13.17 4.85
CA SER A 227 2.88 11.89 5.08
C SER A 227 3.99 12.09 6.12
N LEU A 228 3.98 11.32 7.21
CA LEU A 228 5.05 11.34 8.23
C LEU A 228 6.38 10.79 7.67
N TYR A 229 6.31 10.00 6.60
CA TYR A 229 7.45 9.31 5.97
C TYR A 229 8.22 10.16 4.94
N VAL A 230 8.57 11.40 5.26
CA VAL A 230 9.15 12.34 4.28
C VAL A 230 10.38 11.75 3.59
N GLY A 231 10.31 11.63 2.26
CA GLY A 231 11.42 11.15 1.43
C GLY A 231 11.75 9.65 1.58
N LEU A 232 10.88 8.85 2.19
CA LEU A 232 11.05 7.40 2.35
C LEU A 232 10.06 6.62 1.50
N ASN A 233 10.46 5.44 1.02
CA ASN A 233 9.54 4.51 0.38
C ASN A 233 9.02 3.51 1.42
N ILE A 234 7.71 3.43 1.58
CA ILE A 234 7.04 2.55 2.53
C ILE A 234 6.23 1.51 1.77
N LEU A 235 6.48 0.23 2.04
CA LEU A 235 5.71 -0.87 1.54
C LEU A 235 4.58 -1.16 2.52
N GLY A 236 3.42 -0.58 2.22
CA GLY A 236 2.24 -0.70 3.06
C GLY A 236 1.44 -1.95 2.75
N MET A 237 0.44 -2.17 3.58
CA MET A 237 -0.35 -3.37 3.52
C MET A 237 -1.32 -3.46 2.33
N ASP A 238 -1.63 -2.33 1.67
CA ASP A 238 -2.36 -2.35 0.40
C ASP A 238 -1.63 -3.19 -0.66
N PHE A 239 -0.31 -3.03 -0.77
CA PHE A 239 0.53 -3.84 -1.62
C PHE A 239 0.71 -5.25 -1.05
N LEU A 240 1.09 -5.37 0.22
CA LEU A 240 1.43 -6.68 0.80
C LEU A 240 0.25 -7.66 0.67
N ASP A 241 -0.97 -7.19 0.92
CA ASP A 241 -2.18 -7.98 0.79
C ASP A 241 -2.58 -8.19 -0.67
N SER A 242 -2.58 -7.13 -1.50
CA SER A 242 -2.98 -7.28 -2.91
C SER A 242 -2.01 -8.12 -3.76
N ALA A 243 -0.72 -8.14 -3.39
CA ALA A 243 0.27 -9.00 -3.99
C ALA A 243 0.34 -10.38 -3.32
N GLU A 244 -0.47 -10.67 -2.30
CA GLU A 244 -0.47 -11.95 -1.58
C GLU A 244 0.94 -12.31 -1.08
N VAL A 245 1.61 -11.33 -0.47
CA VAL A 245 2.99 -11.46 -0.03
C VAL A 245 3.10 -12.42 1.14
N LYS A 246 4.01 -13.38 1.02
CA LYS A 246 4.54 -14.15 2.14
C LYS A 246 5.97 -13.70 2.44
N LEU A 247 6.20 -13.34 3.70
CA LEU A 247 7.48 -12.89 4.23
C LEU A 247 8.10 -13.98 5.11
N GLU A 248 9.36 -14.32 4.86
CA GLU A 248 10.18 -15.17 5.72
C GLU A 248 11.37 -14.35 6.23
N ILE A 249 11.55 -14.31 7.55
CA ILE A 249 12.59 -13.54 8.22
C ILE A 249 13.49 -14.51 8.99
N ASP A 250 14.75 -14.57 8.60
CA ASP A 250 15.79 -15.27 9.34
C ASP A 250 16.58 -14.27 10.19
N MET A 251 16.31 -14.27 11.50
CA MET A 251 16.96 -13.39 12.47
C MET A 251 18.41 -13.79 12.77
N GLN A 252 18.83 -15.03 12.46
CA GLN A 252 20.22 -15.46 12.63
C GLN A 252 21.11 -14.86 11.54
N THR A 253 20.62 -14.86 10.30
CA THR A 253 21.34 -14.33 9.15
C THR A 253 20.97 -12.89 8.79
N MET A 254 19.96 -12.32 9.45
CA MET A 254 19.37 -11.00 9.15
C MET A 254 18.88 -10.90 7.71
N ARG A 255 18.44 -12.03 7.13
CA ARG A 255 17.97 -12.11 5.75
C ARG A 255 16.46 -12.21 5.70
N VAL A 256 15.90 -11.64 4.64
CA VAL A 256 14.48 -11.66 4.36
C VAL A 256 14.25 -12.23 2.97
N ALA A 257 13.28 -13.13 2.86
CA ALA A 257 12.77 -13.61 1.59
C ALA A 257 11.30 -13.20 1.46
N MET A 258 11.00 -12.42 0.43
CA MET A 258 9.64 -12.00 0.10
C MET A 258 9.19 -12.75 -1.15
N THR A 259 8.09 -13.49 -1.01
CA THR A 259 7.50 -14.28 -2.08
C THR A 259 6.09 -13.82 -2.38
N SER A 260 5.67 -13.92 -3.63
CA SER A 260 4.32 -13.58 -4.06
C SER A 260 3.96 -14.38 -5.31
N PRO A 261 2.74 -14.95 -5.40
CA PRO A 261 2.27 -15.59 -6.63
C PRO A 261 2.13 -14.59 -7.78
N ARG A 262 2.05 -13.29 -7.50
CA ARG A 262 1.87 -12.21 -8.47
C ARG A 262 3.19 -11.62 -8.98
N PHE A 263 4.34 -12.04 -8.44
CA PHE A 263 5.64 -11.63 -8.98
C PHE A 263 5.99 -12.41 -10.25
N PRO A 264 6.70 -11.80 -11.21
CA PRO A 264 7.13 -12.50 -12.42
C PRO A 264 7.99 -13.74 -12.10
N GLY A 265 7.73 -14.84 -12.82
CA GLY A 265 8.49 -16.09 -12.69
C GLY A 265 7.84 -17.19 -11.83
N THR A 266 6.59 -17.01 -11.40
CA THR A 266 5.76 -18.06 -10.80
C THR A 266 5.07 -18.87 -11.90
N ASN A 267 5.66 -20.00 -12.28
CA ASN A 267 4.99 -21.07 -13.04
C ASN A 267 4.44 -22.11 -12.08
#